data_AF-A0A950VIA7-F1
#
_entry.id   AF-A0A950VIA7-F1
#
_cell.length_a   1.000
_cell.length_b   1.000
_cell.length_c   1.000
_cell.angle_alpha   90.00
_cell.angle_beta   90.00
_cell.angle_gamma   90.00
#
_symmetry.space_group_name_H-M   'P 1'
#
loop_
_entity.id
_entity.type
_entity.pdbx_description
1 polymer ?
#
loop_
_entity_poly.entity_id
_entity_poly.type
_entity_poly.pdbx_seq_one_letter_code
_entity_poly.pdbx_strand_id
1 'polypeptide(L)'
;MAGLLVSVRSAVEAEAALAGGATLIDVKEPAHGSLGRALDAILEEVVACVGGQCPVSAALGELREEAPPLAGGGWRVGGGGS
;
A
#
# COMPACT_ATOMS: atom_id res chain seq x y z
N MET A 1 15.76 13.65 0.24
CA MET A 1 16.25 12.30 -0.12
C MET A 1 15.07 11.48 -0.61
N ALA A 2 15.26 10.62 -1.62
CA ALA A 2 14.23 9.68 -2.07
C ALA A 2 14.29 8.40 -1.22
N GLY A 3 13.13 7.80 -0.94
CA GLY A 3 13.02 6.51 -0.24
C GLY A 3 12.74 5.36 -1.21
N LEU A 4 13.15 4.14 -0.83
CA LEU A 4 12.86 2.91 -1.57
C LEU A 4 11.64 2.22 -0.96
N LEU A 5 10.59 2.03 -1.76
CA LEU A 5 9.44 1.18 -1.44
C LEU A 5 9.65 -0.19 -2.08
N VAL A 6 9.47 -1.26 -1.31
CA VAL A 6 9.51 -2.63 -1.83
C VAL A 6 8.19 -3.33 -1.51
N SER A 7 7.49 -3.81 -2.55
CA SER A 7 6.30 -4.64 -2.36
C SER A 7 6.70 -6.09 -2.08
N VAL A 8 6.12 -6.68 -1.05
CA VAL A 8 6.40 -8.04 -0.56
C VAL A 8 5.13 -8.85 -0.39
N ARG A 9 5.28 -10.18 -0.42
CA ARG A 9 4.21 -11.17 -0.25
C ARG A 9 4.35 -12.03 1.00
N SER A 10 5.46 -11.90 1.72
CA SER A 10 5.78 -12.72 2.90
C SER A 10 6.80 -12.04 3.83
N ALA A 11 6.93 -12.56 5.06
CA ALA A 11 7.97 -12.11 6.00
C ALA A 11 9.40 -12.34 5.47
N VAL A 12 9.64 -13.42 4.72
CA VAL A 12 10.96 -13.71 4.11
C VAL A 12 11.36 -12.63 3.10
N GLU A 13 10.41 -12.20 2.27
CA GLU A 13 10.64 -11.09 1.34
C GLU A 13 10.81 -9.76 2.07
N ALA A 14 10.09 -9.53 3.18
CA ALA A 14 10.23 -8.34 4.02
C ALA A 14 11.64 -8.26 4.65
N GLU A 15 12.16 -9.37 5.17
CA GLU A 15 13.52 -9.46 5.70
C GLU A 15 14.56 -9.11 4.63
N ALA A 16 14.44 -9.70 3.44
CA ALA A 16 15.33 -9.41 2.32
C ALA A 16 15.25 -7.94 1.88
N ALA A 17 14.05 -7.35 1.87
CA ALA A 17 13.85 -5.94 1.53
C ALA A 17 14.49 -5.00 2.56
N LEU A 18 14.37 -5.30 3.86
CA LEU A 18 15.03 -4.56 4.93
C LEU A 18 16.56 -4.62 4.78
N ALA A 19 17.10 -5.82 4.55
CA ALA A 19 18.54 -5.99 4.31
C ALA A 19 19.02 -5.23 3.05
N GLY A 20 18.14 -5.08 2.06
CA GLY A 20 18.37 -4.30 0.84
C GLY A 20 18.21 -2.79 0.99
N GLY A 21 17.84 -2.28 2.17
CA GLY A 21 17.71 -0.85 2.45
C GLY A 21 16.35 -0.25 2.08
N ALA A 22 15.29 -1.06 2.04
CA ALA A 22 13.93 -0.54 1.90
C ALA A 22 13.60 0.43 3.04
N THR A 23 13.00 1.57 2.69
CA THR A 23 12.54 2.58 3.65
C THR A 23 11.04 2.53 3.88
N LEU A 24 10.33 1.69 3.12
CA LEU A 24 8.91 1.41 3.22
C LEU A 24 8.66 0.00 2.70
N ILE A 25 7.97 -0.82 3.49
CA ILE A 25 7.52 -2.16 3.09
C ILE A 25 6.05 -2.08 2.71
N ASP A 26 5.71 -2.58 1.53
CA ASP A 26 4.33 -2.60 1.02
C ASP A 26 3.83 -4.05 0.87
N VAL A 27 2.81 -4.44 1.62
CA VAL A 27 2.28 -5.82 1.58
C VAL A 27 1.14 -5.93 0.57
N LYS A 28 1.28 -6.81 -0.42
CA LYS A 28 0.22 -7.08 -1.42
C LYS A 28 0.26 -8.53 -1.93
N GLU A 29 -0.85 -8.99 -2.49
CA GLU A 29 -0.99 -10.32 -3.10
C GLU A 29 -1.44 -10.20 -4.56
N PRO A 30 -0.49 -10.21 -5.53
CA PRO A 30 -0.78 -10.08 -6.95
C PRO A 30 -1.76 -11.12 -7.52
N ALA A 31 -1.86 -12.31 -6.91
CA ALA A 31 -2.83 -13.33 -7.32
C ALA A 31 -4.28 -12.91 -7.06
N HIS A 32 -4.51 -11.90 -6.21
CA HIS A 32 -5.82 -11.30 -5.95
C HIS A 32 -6.06 -10.00 -6.75
N GLY A 33 -5.19 -9.67 -7.71
CA GLY A 33 -5.16 -8.40 -8.44
C GLY A 33 -3.87 -7.62 -8.19
N SER A 34 -3.57 -6.61 -9.00
CA SER A 34 -2.30 -5.86 -8.91
C SER A 34 -2.09 -5.15 -7.57
N LEU A 35 -3.20 -4.75 -6.93
CA LEU A 35 -3.33 -4.22 -5.57
C LEU A 35 -4.09 -5.19 -4.66
N GLY A 36 -4.01 -6.48 -4.94
CA GLY A 36 -4.70 -7.51 -4.17
C GLY A 36 -4.30 -7.49 -2.69
N ARG A 37 -5.28 -7.63 -1.80
CA ARG A 37 -5.06 -7.69 -0.35
C ARG A 37 -4.47 -9.04 0.05
N ALA A 38 -3.40 -9.01 0.85
CA ALA A 38 -2.82 -10.19 1.47
C ALA A 38 -3.68 -10.70 2.65
N LEU A 39 -3.49 -11.95 3.06
CA LEU A 39 -4.16 -12.50 4.24
C LEU A 39 -3.68 -11.79 5.52
N ASP A 40 -4.55 -11.68 6.52
CA ASP A 40 -4.23 -11.01 7.79
C ASP A 40 -3.04 -11.68 8.51
N ALA A 41 -2.92 -13.00 8.45
CA ALA A 41 -1.77 -13.72 8.98
C ALA A 41 -0.44 -13.27 8.33
N ILE A 42 -0.43 -13.02 7.01
CA ILE A 42 0.76 -12.52 6.31
C ILE A 42 1.09 -11.09 6.73
N LEU A 43 0.06 -10.24 6.91
CA LEU A 43 0.24 -8.88 7.41
C LEU A 43 0.86 -8.89 8.82
N GLU A 44 0.35 -9.74 9.72
CA GLU A 44 0.87 -9.90 11.08
C GLU A 44 2.32 -10.39 11.07
N GLU A 45 2.64 -11.41 10.27
CA GLU A 45 4.00 -11.93 10.12
C GLU A 45 4.98 -10.87 9.58
N VAL A 46 4.56 -10.09 8.58
CA VAL A 46 5.39 -9.02 8.01
C VAL A 46 5.58 -7.89 9.02
N VAL A 47 4.53 -7.45 9.71
CA VAL A 47 4.65 -6.39 10.73
C VAL A 47 5.57 -6.83 11.86
N ALA A 48 5.46 -8.07 12.31
CA ALA A 48 6.36 -8.63 13.32
C ALA A 48 7.81 -8.69 12.83
N CYS A 49 8.05 -9.12 11.58
CA CYS A 49 9.36 -9.15 10.95
C CYS A 49 9.98 -7.75 10.81
N VAL A 50 9.21 -6.75 10.38
CA VAL A 50 9.67 -5.37 10.22
C VAL A 50 10.05 -4.75 11.57
N GLY A 51 9.30 -5.07 12.64
CA GLY A 51 9.69 -4.69 14.00
C GLY A 51 9.86 -3.18 14.21
N GLY A 52 9.17 -2.35 13.42
CA GLY A 52 9.23 -0.90 13.49
C GLY A 52 10.47 -0.26 12.84
N GLN A 53 11.30 -1.00 12.10
CA GLN A 53 12.48 -0.46 11.40
C GLN A 53 12.10 0.56 10.31
N CYS A 54 10.95 0.37 9.68
CA CYS A 54 10.35 1.34 8.76
C CYS A 54 8.81 1.20 8.78
N PRO A 55 8.06 2.15 8.18
CA PRO A 55 6.62 2.01 8.02
C PRO A 55 6.25 0.81 7.15
N VAL A 56 5.05 0.28 7.38
CA VAL A 56 4.44 -0.79 6.59
C VAL A 56 3.13 -0.26 5.99
N SER A 57 2.97 -0.38 4.68
CA SER A 57 1.69 -0.21 3.97
C SER A 57 1.11 -1.56 3.55
N ALA A 58 -0.19 -1.59 3.26
CA ALA A 58 -0.88 -2.77 2.78
C ALA A 58 -1.88 -2.40 1.69
N ALA A 59 -1.90 -3.17 0.61
CA ALA A 59 -2.92 -3.02 -0.43
C ALA A 59 -4.28 -3.54 0.09
N LEU A 60 -5.35 -2.77 -0.15
CA LEU A 60 -6.71 -3.09 0.31
C LEU A 60 -7.60 -3.71 -0.78
N GLY A 61 -7.03 -4.02 -1.95
CA GLY A 61 -7.77 -4.43 -3.14
C GLY A 61 -7.84 -3.32 -4.19
N GLU A 62 -8.43 -3.67 -5.33
CA GLU A 62 -8.65 -2.75 -6.45
C GLU A 62 -9.87 -1.86 -6.21
N LEU A 63 -9.78 -0.60 -6.63
CA LEU A 63 -10.96 0.25 -6.75
C LEU A 63 -11.75 -0.17 -8.00
N ARG A 64 -13.02 -0.54 -7.84
CA ARG A 64 -13.93 -0.82 -8.96
C ARG A 64 -14.70 0.45 -9.31
N GLU A 65 -14.84 0.76 -10.60
CA GLU A 65 -15.53 1.97 -11.10
C GLU A 65 -17.05 1.98 -10.81
N GLU A 66 -17.62 0.91 -10.24
CA GLU A 66 -19.03 0.80 -9.83
C GLU A 66 -19.34 1.51 -8.50
N ALA A 67 -18.63 2.60 -8.19
CA ALA A 67 -19.09 3.50 -7.14
C ALA A 67 -20.35 4.22 -7.65
N PRO A 68 -21.50 4.17 -6.94
CA PRO A 68 -22.60 5.06 -7.27
C PRO A 68 -22.06 6.49 -7.27
N PRO A 69 -22.53 7.37 -8.18
CA PRO A 69 -22.08 8.75 -8.22
C PRO A 69 -22.17 9.30 -6.79
N LEU A 70 -21.06 9.83 -6.28
CA LEU A 70 -21.04 10.55 -5.02
C LEU A 70 -22.11 11.64 -5.15
N ALA A 71 -23.25 11.45 -4.51
CA ALA A 71 -24.36 12.37 -4.61
C ALA A 71 -23.92 13.70 -3.96
N GLY A 72 -23.55 14.67 -4.80
CA GLY A 72 -23.33 16.06 -4.40
C GLY A 72 -21.96 16.36 -3.82
N GLY A 73 -21.01 16.72 -4.68
CA GLY A 73 -19.72 17.23 -4.25
C GLY A 73 -18.89 17.76 -5.41
N GLY A 74 -19.45 18.70 -6.19
CA GLY A 74 -18.70 19.34 -7.27
C GLY A 74 -17.47 20.04 -6.72
N TRP A 75 -16.28 19.58 -7.11
CA TRP A 75 -15.04 20.32 -6.87
C TRP A 75 -15.07 21.59 -7.72
N ARG A 76 -15.38 22.73 -7.08
CA ARG A 76 -15.32 24.03 -7.74
C ARG A 76 -13.85 24.47 -7.74
N VAL A 77 -13.17 24.30 -8.87
CA VAL A 77 -11.90 25.01 -9.11
C VAL A 77 -12.16 26.50 -9.03
N GLY A 78 -11.55 27.15 -8.03
CA GLY A 78 -11.60 28.60 -7.87
C GLY A 78 -10.84 29.27 -9.02
N GLY A 79 -11.58 29.73 -10.03
CA GLY A 79 -11.07 30.65 -11.03
C GLY A 79 -10.99 32.05 -10.42
N GLY A 80 -9.78 32.47 -10.06
CA GLY A 80 -9.46 33.88 -9.92
C GLY A 80 -9.40 34.52 -11.31
N GLY A 81 -9.99 35.71 -11.43
CA GLY A 81 -9.98 36.47 -12.69
C GLY A 81 -10.72 37.79 -12.53
N SER A 82 -9.94 38.79 -12.08
CA SER A 82 -10.07 40.26 -12.16
C SER A 82 -11.42 40.95 -11.97
#